data_AF-A0A0J9RS12-F1
#
_entry.id   AF-A0A0J9RS12-F1
#
_cell.length_a   1.000
_cell.length_b   1.000
_cell.length_c   1.000
_cell.angle_alpha   90.00
_cell.angle_beta   90.00
_cell.angle_gamma   90.00
#
_symmetry.space_group_name_H-M   'P 1'
#
loop_
_entity.id
_entity.type
_entity.pdbx_description
1 polymer ?
#
loop_
_entity_poly.entity_id
_entity_poly.type
_entity_poly.pdbx_seq_one_letter_code
_entity_poly.pdbx_strand_id
1 'polypeptide(L)'
;MQWGAAKTSHGLTIPLKRPIPYVLITHIGVQSQPCENIYKCSIKMRTIQDSAVAEKGLPDIQSNFYVSEEGNIYVGRGWDWANTYANQTLAITFMGDYGRYKPGPKQLEGVQFLLAHAVANRNIEVDYKLVAQNQTKETKSPGAYVYQEIRNWPHFYGCGMDEAPACGIELGMKTESWDAKQ
;
A
#
# COMPACT_ATOMS: atom_id res chain seq x y z
N MET A 1 -13.14 6.60 -13.79
CA MET A 1 -11.78 6.54 -13.21
C MET A 1 -10.75 6.75 -14.32
N GLN A 2 -9.66 7.47 -14.05
CA GLN A 2 -8.69 7.89 -15.07
C GLN A 2 -7.86 6.74 -15.69
N TRP A 3 -7.65 5.63 -14.97
CA TRP A 3 -6.87 4.49 -15.46
C TRP A 3 -7.73 3.37 -16.09
N GLY A 4 -9.03 3.59 -16.27
CA GLY A 4 -9.93 2.63 -16.90
C GLY A 4 -10.30 1.43 -16.02
N ALA A 5 -10.41 1.64 -14.70
CA ALA A 5 -10.85 0.61 -13.76
C ALA A 5 -12.19 -0.01 -14.17
N ALA A 6 -12.31 -1.33 -14.00
CA ALA A 6 -13.59 -2.01 -14.06
C ALA A 6 -14.51 -1.45 -12.96
N LYS A 7 -15.82 -1.46 -13.21
CA LYS A 7 -16.80 -1.21 -12.14
C LYS A 7 -16.64 -2.32 -11.12
N THR A 8 -16.39 -1.95 -9.86
CA THR A 8 -16.23 -2.89 -8.74
C THR A 8 -17.40 -3.88 -8.74
N SER A 9 -17.12 -5.15 -9.02
CA SER A 9 -18.11 -6.21 -8.90
C SER A 9 -18.28 -6.49 -7.42
N HIS A 10 -19.39 -6.02 -6.85
CA HIS A 10 -19.74 -6.09 -5.41
C HIS A 10 -19.04 -4.98 -4.60
N GLY A 11 -19.82 -3.97 -4.20
CA GLY A 11 -19.33 -2.77 -3.52
C GLY A 11 -18.50 -3.12 -2.29
N LEU A 12 -17.35 -2.46 -2.16
CA LEU A 12 -16.52 -2.50 -0.96
C LEU A 12 -17.39 -2.27 0.28
N THR A 13 -17.22 -3.09 1.32
CA THR A 13 -18.13 -3.12 2.48
C THR A 13 -17.50 -2.66 3.78
N ILE A 14 -16.17 -2.63 3.86
CA ILE A 14 -15.45 -2.31 5.10
C ILE A 14 -14.93 -0.87 5.00
N PRO A 15 -15.59 0.09 5.69
CA PRO A 15 -15.18 1.48 5.64
C PRO A 15 -13.85 1.69 6.37
N LEU A 16 -12.99 2.53 5.79
CA LEU A 16 -11.73 2.93 6.38
C LEU A 16 -11.96 4.18 7.26
N LYS A 17 -11.85 4.01 8.58
CA LYS A 17 -12.09 5.09 9.54
C LYS A 17 -10.94 6.10 9.50
N ARG A 18 -11.29 7.39 9.45
CA ARG A 18 -10.36 8.52 9.46
C ARG A 18 -10.39 9.27 10.80
N PRO A 19 -9.26 9.83 11.27
CA PRO A 19 -7.93 9.72 10.68
C PRO A 19 -7.37 8.29 10.82
N ILE A 20 -6.66 7.82 9.80
CA ILE A 20 -6.10 6.46 9.75
C ILE A 20 -4.77 6.42 10.52
N PRO A 21 -4.60 5.50 11.48
CA PRO A 21 -3.41 5.49 12.36
C PRO A 21 -2.17 4.84 11.72
N TYR A 22 -2.35 4.04 10.68
CA TYR A 22 -1.27 3.26 10.07
C TYR A 22 -1.19 3.43 8.56
N VAL A 23 0.04 3.53 8.06
CA VAL A 23 0.38 3.44 6.64
C VAL A 23 1.17 2.16 6.43
N LEU A 24 0.69 1.33 5.51
CA LEU A 24 1.33 0.08 5.12
C LEU A 24 1.98 0.24 3.74
N ILE A 25 3.29 0.08 3.67
CA ILE A 25 4.05 0.11 2.41
C ILE A 25 4.19 -1.31 1.86
N THR A 26 3.77 -1.49 0.61
CA THR A 26 3.89 -2.76 -0.13
C THR A 26 4.49 -2.55 -1.52
N HIS A 27 4.75 -3.64 -2.24
CA HIS A 27 5.05 -3.60 -3.68
C HIS A 27 4.21 -4.60 -4.47
N ILE A 28 4.20 -4.50 -5.80
CA ILE A 28 3.57 -5.51 -6.65
C ILE A 28 4.33 -6.84 -6.60
N GLY A 29 5.68 -6.79 -6.68
CA GLY A 29 6.51 -7.99 -6.74
C GLY A 29 6.38 -8.77 -8.06
N VAL A 30 6.76 -10.06 -8.06
CA VAL A 30 6.57 -11.01 -9.17
C VAL A 30 7.26 -10.60 -10.49
N GLN A 31 8.54 -10.21 -10.45
CA GLN A 31 9.29 -9.77 -11.64
C GLN A 31 8.64 -8.57 -12.38
N SER A 32 7.76 -7.84 -11.72
CA SER A 32 7.09 -6.67 -12.26
C SER A 32 8.11 -5.55 -12.46
N GLN A 33 8.41 -5.22 -13.72
CA GLN A 33 9.20 -4.03 -14.03
C GLN A 33 8.47 -2.76 -13.57
N PRO A 34 9.17 -1.77 -12.99
CA PRO A 34 8.60 -0.45 -12.74
C PRO A 34 7.95 0.12 -14.01
N CYS A 35 6.75 0.66 -13.89
CA CYS A 35 6.06 1.26 -15.02
C CYS A 35 6.41 2.76 -15.10
N GLU A 36 6.76 3.22 -16.30
CA GLU A 36 7.40 4.53 -16.52
C GLU A 36 6.51 5.55 -17.24
N ASN A 37 5.27 5.19 -17.58
CA ASN A 37 4.33 6.14 -18.20
C ASN A 37 2.88 5.78 -17.91
N ILE A 38 2.00 6.77 -18.07
CA ILE A 38 0.58 6.66 -17.74
C ILE A 38 -0.09 5.50 -18.47
N TYR A 39 0.24 5.25 -19.73
CA TYR A 39 -0.35 4.17 -20.51
C TYR A 39 0.03 2.78 -19.96
N LYS A 40 1.32 2.51 -19.78
CA LYS A 40 1.83 1.25 -19.23
C LYS A 40 1.35 1.03 -17.80
N CYS A 41 1.37 2.06 -16.96
CA CYS A 41 0.89 1.98 -15.58
C CYS A 41 -0.61 1.73 -15.51
N SER A 42 -1.41 2.35 -16.40
CA SER A 42 -2.86 2.10 -16.44
C SER A 42 -3.20 0.68 -16.86
N ILE A 43 -2.45 0.10 -17.83
CA ILE A 43 -2.59 -1.33 -18.18
C ILE A 43 -2.28 -2.18 -16.95
N LYS A 44 -1.17 -1.90 -16.27
CA LYS A 44 -0.74 -2.64 -15.08
C LYS A 44 -1.79 -2.57 -13.96
N MET A 45 -2.38 -1.40 -13.71
CA MET A 45 -3.49 -1.25 -12.76
C MET A 45 -4.68 -2.17 -13.09
N ARG A 46 -5.10 -2.22 -14.36
CA ARG A 46 -6.18 -3.13 -14.80
C ARG A 46 -5.80 -4.59 -14.63
N THR A 47 -4.59 -4.99 -15.01
CA THR A 47 -4.12 -6.37 -14.82
C THR A 47 -4.12 -6.79 -13.34
N ILE A 48 -3.74 -5.90 -12.43
CA ILE A 48 -3.77 -6.19 -10.99
C ILE A 48 -5.22 -6.29 -10.50
N GLN A 49 -6.11 -5.40 -10.95
CA GLN A 49 -7.53 -5.45 -10.62
C GLN A 49 -8.16 -6.75 -11.13
N ASP A 50 -7.90 -7.12 -12.38
CA ASP A 50 -8.43 -8.33 -13.01
C ASP A 50 -7.95 -9.60 -12.28
N SER A 51 -6.66 -9.69 -11.93
CA SER A 51 -6.12 -10.80 -11.12
C SER A 51 -6.71 -10.82 -9.71
N ALA A 52 -6.87 -9.65 -9.07
CA ALA A 52 -7.49 -9.57 -7.75
C ALA A 52 -8.94 -10.12 -7.75
N VAL A 53 -9.72 -9.79 -8.77
CA VAL A 53 -11.11 -10.27 -8.90
C VAL A 53 -11.16 -11.72 -9.34
N ALA A 54 -10.47 -12.07 -10.43
CA ALA A 54 -10.61 -13.39 -11.08
C ALA A 54 -9.87 -14.51 -10.33
N GLU A 55 -8.67 -14.23 -9.78
CA GLU A 55 -7.82 -15.25 -9.17
C GLU A 55 -7.95 -15.28 -7.64
N LYS A 56 -8.18 -14.13 -7.02
CA LYS A 56 -8.25 -14.01 -5.55
C LYS A 56 -9.67 -13.85 -5.00
N GLY A 57 -10.66 -13.73 -5.88
CA GLY A 57 -12.07 -13.56 -5.50
C GLY A 57 -12.36 -12.27 -4.74
N LEU A 58 -11.48 -11.26 -4.87
CA LEU A 58 -11.64 -9.98 -4.19
C LEU A 58 -12.66 -9.10 -4.91
N PRO A 59 -13.40 -8.23 -4.21
CA PRO A 59 -14.37 -7.33 -4.84
C PRO A 59 -13.71 -6.23 -5.70
N ASP A 60 -12.45 -5.92 -5.41
CA ASP A 60 -11.63 -4.92 -6.11
C ASP A 60 -10.13 -5.13 -5.82
N ILE A 61 -9.30 -4.34 -6.50
CA ILE A 61 -7.85 -4.23 -6.31
C ILE A 61 -7.45 -4.10 -4.84
N GLN A 62 -6.30 -4.63 -4.45
CA GLN A 62 -5.95 -4.85 -3.04
C GLN A 62 -5.67 -3.59 -2.22
N SER A 63 -4.95 -2.62 -2.80
CA SER A 63 -4.40 -1.47 -2.06
C SER A 63 -5.21 -0.19 -2.27
N ASN A 64 -5.02 0.78 -1.37
CA ASN A 64 -5.66 2.09 -1.47
C ASN A 64 -5.05 2.92 -2.60
N PHE A 65 -3.71 2.95 -2.68
CA PHE A 65 -2.98 3.72 -3.66
C PHE A 65 -1.81 2.93 -4.26
N TYR A 66 -1.49 3.23 -5.51
CA TYR A 66 -0.35 2.69 -6.23
C TYR A 66 0.50 3.83 -6.78
N VAL A 67 1.83 3.72 -6.69
CA VAL A 67 2.74 4.79 -7.16
C VAL A 67 3.70 4.26 -8.20
N SER A 68 3.72 4.90 -9.38
CA SER A 68 4.61 4.54 -10.50
C SER A 68 6.05 5.02 -10.30
N GLU A 69 6.97 4.55 -11.15
CA GLU A 69 8.36 5.03 -11.18
C GLU A 69 8.45 6.55 -11.38
N GLU A 70 7.56 7.11 -12.19
CA GLU A 70 7.48 8.55 -12.46
C GLU A 70 6.76 9.36 -11.36
N GLY A 71 6.42 8.76 -10.21
CA GLY A 71 5.76 9.45 -9.11
C GLY A 71 4.26 9.68 -9.26
N ASN A 72 3.64 9.21 -10.35
CA ASN A 72 2.18 9.27 -10.51
C ASN A 72 1.47 8.38 -9.49
N ILE A 73 0.42 8.92 -8.86
CA ILE A 73 -0.40 8.22 -7.86
C ILE A 73 -1.70 7.75 -8.51
N TYR A 74 -1.96 6.45 -8.44
CA TYR A 74 -3.16 5.80 -8.95
C TYR A 74 -4.06 5.40 -7.79
N VAL A 75 -5.32 5.83 -7.85
CA VAL A 75 -6.34 5.47 -6.87
C VAL A 75 -6.80 4.05 -7.11
N GLY A 76 -6.58 3.16 -6.14
CA GLY A 76 -7.21 1.85 -6.04
C GLY A 76 -8.50 1.96 -5.23
N ARG A 77 -8.51 1.39 -4.02
CA ARG A 77 -9.65 1.51 -3.07
C ARG A 77 -9.86 2.90 -2.49
N GLY A 78 -8.87 3.80 -2.62
CA GLY A 78 -8.97 5.20 -2.19
C GLY A 78 -9.03 5.38 -0.67
N TRP A 79 -9.65 6.47 -0.23
CA TRP A 79 -9.63 6.90 1.18
C TRP A 79 -10.73 6.27 2.04
N ASP A 80 -11.83 5.83 1.43
CA ASP A 80 -13.05 5.49 2.15
C ASP A 80 -13.19 4.00 2.48
N TRP A 81 -12.38 3.14 1.84
CA TRP A 81 -12.51 1.69 1.94
C TRP A 81 -11.19 1.04 2.34
N ALA A 82 -11.28 0.03 3.20
CA ALA A 82 -10.11 -0.70 3.69
C ALA A 82 -9.44 -1.53 2.57
N ASN A 83 -8.12 -1.67 2.68
CA ASN A 83 -7.36 -2.62 1.85
C ASN A 83 -7.53 -4.08 2.30
N THR A 84 -7.01 -5.00 1.51
CA THR A 84 -7.05 -6.45 1.79
C THR A 84 -5.87 -6.94 2.61
N TYR A 85 -5.22 -6.08 3.39
CA TYR A 85 -4.10 -6.48 4.25
C TYR A 85 -4.50 -6.29 5.70
N ALA A 86 -4.98 -5.09 6.05
CA ALA A 86 -5.46 -4.77 7.38
C ALA A 86 -6.49 -3.62 7.35
N ASN A 87 -7.62 -3.82 8.02
CA ASN A 87 -8.80 -2.94 7.93
C ASN A 87 -8.59 -1.50 8.42
N GLN A 88 -7.57 -1.26 9.25
CA GLN A 88 -7.28 0.03 9.89
C GLN A 88 -6.03 0.72 9.30
N THR A 89 -5.66 0.36 8.07
CA THR A 89 -4.41 0.83 7.46
C THR A 89 -4.67 1.46 6.10
N LEU A 90 -3.81 2.41 5.73
CA LEU A 90 -3.72 2.93 4.37
C LEU A 90 -2.60 2.20 3.63
N ALA A 91 -2.93 1.38 2.64
CA ALA A 91 -1.94 0.65 1.86
C ALA A 91 -1.49 1.46 0.64
N ILE A 92 -0.18 1.75 0.58
CA ILE A 92 0.48 2.40 -0.56
C ILE A 92 1.44 1.39 -1.21
N THR A 93 1.24 1.16 -2.49
CA THR A 93 1.93 0.08 -3.22
C THR A 93 2.84 0.62 -4.30
N PHE A 94 4.13 0.32 -4.18
CA PHE A 94 5.10 0.67 -5.21
C PHE A 94 4.92 -0.24 -6.44
N MET A 95 4.81 0.35 -7.62
CA MET A 95 4.45 -0.37 -8.85
C MET A 95 5.63 -1.09 -9.52
N GLY A 96 6.24 -2.06 -8.83
CA GLY A 96 7.39 -2.82 -9.34
C GLY A 96 7.84 -3.94 -8.39
N ASP A 97 8.94 -4.60 -8.74
CA ASP A 97 9.65 -5.59 -7.92
C ASP A 97 10.91 -4.99 -7.29
N TYR A 98 10.75 -4.41 -6.11
CA TYR A 98 11.85 -3.76 -5.38
C TYR A 98 12.70 -4.72 -4.54
N GLY A 99 12.55 -6.03 -4.76
CA GLY A 99 13.62 -6.97 -4.44
C GLY A 99 14.74 -6.94 -5.50
N ARG A 100 14.43 -6.46 -6.71
CA ARG A 100 15.36 -6.43 -7.86
C ARG A 100 15.76 -5.01 -8.26
N TYR A 101 14.83 -4.07 -8.20
CA TYR A 101 15.04 -2.69 -8.64
C TYR A 101 15.09 -1.74 -7.46
N LYS A 102 15.89 -0.66 -7.59
CA LYS A 102 15.86 0.46 -6.64
C LYS A 102 14.72 1.41 -7.02
N PRO A 103 13.95 1.95 -6.06
CA PRO A 103 12.96 2.97 -6.35
C PRO A 103 13.63 4.26 -6.80
N GLY A 104 13.13 4.87 -7.88
CA GLY A 104 13.60 6.18 -8.34
C GLY A 104 13.17 7.33 -7.43
N PRO A 105 13.86 8.48 -7.51
CA PRO A 105 13.60 9.64 -6.66
C PRO A 105 12.16 10.18 -6.83
N LYS A 106 11.66 10.26 -8.06
CA LYS A 106 10.28 10.71 -8.35
C LYS A 106 9.23 9.83 -7.67
N GLN A 107 9.46 8.52 -7.63
CA GLN A 107 8.54 7.60 -6.97
C GLN A 107 8.51 7.81 -5.46
N LEU A 108 9.68 7.98 -4.84
CA LEU A 108 9.80 8.28 -3.41
C LEU A 108 9.13 9.63 -3.07
N GLU A 109 9.41 10.67 -3.87
CA GLU A 109 8.78 11.98 -3.75
C GLU A 109 7.25 11.91 -3.90
N GLY A 110 6.74 11.11 -4.85
CA GLY A 110 5.31 10.90 -5.04
C GLY A 110 4.63 10.29 -3.80
N VAL A 111 5.28 9.33 -3.13
CA VAL A 111 4.77 8.76 -1.88
C VAL A 111 4.83 9.79 -0.74
N GLN A 112 5.94 10.52 -0.59
CA GLN A 112 6.07 11.56 0.44
C GLN A 112 5.03 12.67 0.26
N PHE A 113 4.77 13.08 -0.99
CA PHE A 113 3.73 14.03 -1.33
C PHE A 113 2.33 13.50 -0.94
N LEU A 114 2.04 12.23 -1.25
CA LEU A 114 0.77 11.59 -0.86
C LEU A 114 0.59 11.59 0.67
N LEU A 115 1.64 11.28 1.42
CA LEU A 115 1.61 11.26 2.88
C LEU A 115 1.39 12.66 3.46
N ALA A 116 2.13 13.66 2.97
CA ALA A 116 1.96 15.05 3.39
C ALA A 116 0.54 15.56 3.09
N HIS A 117 0.01 15.25 1.90
CA HIS A 117 -1.37 15.56 1.53
C HIS A 117 -2.37 14.86 2.45
N ALA A 118 -2.14 13.60 2.80
CA ALA A 118 -3.01 12.84 3.68
C ALA A 118 -3.08 13.41 5.11
N VAL A 119 -1.94 13.84 5.67
CA VAL A 119 -1.88 14.52 6.97
C VAL A 119 -2.63 15.85 6.91
N ALA A 120 -2.34 16.68 5.90
CA ALA A 120 -2.95 18.01 5.74
C ALA A 120 -4.48 17.95 5.64
N ASN A 121 -5.01 16.89 5.03
CA ASN A 121 -6.45 16.67 4.87
C ASN A 121 -7.09 15.80 5.96
N ARG A 122 -6.36 15.51 7.05
CA ARG A 122 -6.83 14.66 8.18
C ARG A 122 -7.29 13.26 7.75
N ASN A 123 -6.75 12.75 6.64
CA ASN A 123 -7.00 11.38 6.19
C ASN A 123 -6.20 10.38 7.01
N ILE A 124 -4.96 10.71 7.38
CA ILE A 124 -4.13 9.94 8.31
C ILE A 124 -3.84 10.77 9.56
N GLU A 125 -3.49 10.10 10.65
CA GLU A 125 -3.08 10.76 11.90
C GLU A 125 -1.79 11.57 11.69
N VAL A 126 -1.58 12.61 12.51
CA VAL A 126 -0.36 13.43 12.43
C VAL A 126 0.86 12.61 12.83
N ASP A 127 0.71 11.72 13.80
CA ASP A 127 1.70 10.79 14.34
C ASP A 127 1.46 9.36 13.85
N TYR A 128 0.93 9.21 12.63
CA TYR A 128 0.70 7.90 12.02
C TYR A 128 1.96 7.02 12.06
N LYS A 129 1.76 5.70 12.05
CA LYS A 129 2.83 4.71 12.03
C LYS A 129 3.01 4.18 10.62
N LEU A 130 4.19 4.38 10.05
CA LEU A 130 4.59 3.85 8.77
C LEU A 130 5.28 2.51 8.97
N VAL A 131 4.74 1.46 8.37
CA VAL A 131 5.27 0.11 8.46
C VAL A 131 5.39 -0.52 7.08
N ALA A 132 6.36 -1.42 6.94
CA ALA A 132 6.56 -2.24 5.77
C ALA A 132 5.82 -3.57 5.91
N GLN A 133 5.36 -4.15 4.78
CA GLN A 133 4.60 -5.41 4.83
C GLN A 133 5.36 -6.61 5.43
N ASN A 134 6.69 -6.64 5.29
CA ASN A 134 7.55 -7.65 5.90
C ASN A 134 7.72 -7.49 7.43
N GLN A 135 7.33 -6.35 8.02
CA GLN A 135 7.27 -6.20 9.47
C GLN A 135 6.00 -6.86 10.06
N THR A 136 4.98 -7.09 9.23
CA THR A 136 3.66 -7.50 9.69
C THR A 136 3.39 -8.99 9.48
N LYS A 137 4.08 -9.62 8.53
CA LYS A 137 4.02 -11.06 8.24
C LYS A 137 5.20 -11.54 7.38
N GLU A 138 5.30 -12.84 7.19
CA GLU A 138 6.32 -13.43 6.30
C GLU A 138 6.03 -13.11 4.82
N THR A 139 6.76 -12.14 4.27
CA THR A 139 6.68 -11.73 2.86
C THR A 139 7.95 -11.02 2.41
N LYS A 140 8.21 -11.02 1.11
CA LYS A 140 9.31 -10.23 0.51
C LYS A 140 8.94 -8.77 0.28
N SER A 141 7.66 -8.43 0.33
CA SER A 141 7.15 -7.07 0.13
C SER A 141 7.49 -6.18 1.35
N PRO A 142 7.86 -4.89 1.16
CA PRO A 142 7.86 -4.11 -0.07
C PRO A 142 9.12 -4.25 -0.93
N GLY A 143 9.96 -5.26 -0.66
CA GLY A 143 11.24 -5.47 -1.32
C GLY A 143 12.38 -4.81 -0.56
N ALA A 144 13.58 -5.39 -0.65
CA ALA A 144 14.74 -4.97 0.12
C ALA A 144 15.10 -3.50 -0.13
N TYR A 145 15.03 -3.02 -1.37
CA TYR A 145 15.41 -1.65 -1.70
C TYR A 145 14.41 -0.62 -1.18
N VAL A 146 13.10 -0.84 -1.35
CA VAL A 146 12.09 0.08 -0.76
C VAL A 146 12.15 0.05 0.76
N TYR A 147 12.32 -1.14 1.36
CA TYR A 147 12.45 -1.27 2.81
C TYR A 147 13.64 -0.46 3.38
N GLN A 148 14.79 -0.51 2.71
CA GLN A 148 15.96 0.27 3.08
C GLN A 148 15.70 1.78 3.04
N GLU A 149 14.97 2.26 2.05
CA GLU A 149 14.62 3.69 1.93
C GLU A 149 13.65 4.12 3.04
N ILE A 150 12.52 3.41 3.20
CA ILE A 150 11.46 3.84 4.12
C ILE A 150 11.86 3.73 5.59
N ARG A 151 12.86 2.89 5.93
CA ARG A 151 13.41 2.81 7.30
C ARG A 151 13.99 4.14 7.76
N ASN A 152 14.44 4.99 6.83
CA ASN A 152 15.00 6.29 7.11
C ASN A 152 13.96 7.42 7.08
N TRP A 153 12.69 7.10 6.82
CA TRP A 153 11.64 8.12 6.75
C TRP A 153 11.12 8.50 8.14
N PRO A 154 10.60 9.74 8.28
CA PRO A 154 9.76 10.08 9.42
C PRO A 154 8.61 9.08 9.55
N HIS A 155 8.12 8.88 10.77
CA HIS A 155 7.01 7.96 11.08
C HIS A 155 7.31 6.47 10.89
N PHE A 156 8.50 6.07 10.43
CA PHE A 156 8.85 4.66 10.39
C PHE A 156 8.77 4.04 11.79
N TYR A 157 7.90 3.06 11.94
CA TYR A 157 7.61 2.43 13.22
C TYR A 157 8.25 1.04 13.30
N GLY A 158 9.22 0.89 14.20
CA GLY A 158 10.04 -0.33 14.35
C GLY A 158 9.34 -1.50 15.02
N CYS A 159 8.04 -1.70 14.80
CA CYS A 159 7.34 -2.90 15.29
C CYS A 159 7.77 -4.15 14.54
N GLY A 160 7.61 -5.31 15.18
CA GLY A 160 7.96 -6.62 14.60
C GLY A 160 9.45 -6.80 14.31
N MET A 161 10.31 -5.96 14.88
CA MET A 161 11.76 -6.01 14.76
C MET A 161 12.37 -6.40 16.11
N ASP A 162 13.30 -7.34 16.12
CA ASP A 162 14.03 -7.75 17.32
C ASP A 162 13.08 -8.09 18.49
N GLU A 163 13.20 -7.39 19.63
CA GLU A 163 12.34 -7.52 20.81
C GLU A 163 11.12 -6.59 20.80
N ALA A 164 10.89 -5.85 19.71
CA ALA A 164 9.77 -4.92 19.62
C ALA A 164 8.43 -5.67 19.52
N PRO A 165 7.34 -5.10 20.09
CA PRO A 165 6.01 -5.67 19.95
C PRO A 165 5.56 -5.82 18.50
N ALA A 166 4.61 -6.73 18.27
CA ALA A 166 3.97 -6.90 16.96
C ALA A 166 3.27 -5.62 16.50
N CYS A 167 3.26 -5.39 15.19
CA CYS A 167 2.63 -4.21 14.59
C CYS A 167 1.12 -4.18 14.87
N GLY A 168 0.63 -3.03 15.33
CA GLY A 168 -0.79 -2.79 15.61
C GLY A 168 -1.27 -3.31 16.98
N ILE A 169 -0.39 -3.81 17.84
CA ILE A 169 -0.78 -4.32 19.17
C ILE A 169 -1.53 -3.27 20.01
N GLU A 170 -1.15 -2.01 19.89
CA GLU A 170 -1.78 -0.88 20.57
C GLU A 170 -3.17 -0.54 20.02
N LEU A 171 -3.49 -1.02 18.82
CA LEU A 171 -4.83 -0.97 18.22
C LEU A 171 -5.64 -2.24 18.52
N GLY A 172 -5.10 -3.15 19.33
CA GLY A 172 -5.68 -4.48 19.57
C GLY A 172 -5.59 -5.41 18.36
N MET A 173 -4.75 -5.09 17.37
CA MET A 173 -4.51 -5.98 16.23
C MET A 173 -3.69 -7.19 16.68
N LYS A 174 -4.09 -8.35 16.16
CA LYS A 174 -3.35 -9.60 16.30
C LYS A 174 -2.57 -9.88 15.02
N THR A 175 -1.66 -10.84 15.04
CA THR A 175 -0.91 -11.24 13.84
C THR A 175 -1.84 -11.58 12.67
N GLU A 176 -2.98 -12.22 12.92
CA GLU A 176 -3.95 -12.59 11.88
C GLU A 176 -4.66 -11.36 11.26
N SER A 177 -4.60 -10.20 11.92
CA SER A 177 -5.20 -8.95 11.42
C SER A 177 -4.49 -8.43 10.16
N TRP A 178 -3.27 -8.89 9.89
CA TRP A 178 -2.46 -8.55 8.71
C TRP A 178 -2.64 -9.51 7.52
N ASP A 179 -3.56 -10.47 7.66
CA ASP A 179 -3.99 -11.43 6.64
C ASP A 179 -5.47 -11.29 6.28
N ALA A 180 -6.01 -10.07 6.36
CA ALA A 180 -7.41 -9.80 6.03
C ALA A 180 -7.75 -10.19 4.58
N LYS A 181 -8.55 -11.25 4.39
CA LYS A 181 -9.14 -11.59 3.09
C LYS A 181 -10.56 -11.01 3.08
N GLN A 182 -10.69 -9.80 2.54
CA GLN A 182 -12.00 -9.15 2.35
C GLN A 182 -12.61 -9.56 1.02
#